data_AF-A0A7Z9Y330-F1
#
_entry.id   AF-A0A7Z9Y330-F1
#
_cell.length_a   1.000
_cell.length_b   1.000
_cell.length_c   1.000
_cell.angle_alpha   90.00
_cell.angle_beta   90.00
_cell.angle_gamma   90.00
#
_symmetry.space_group_name_H-M   'P 1'
#
loop_
_entity.id
_entity.type
_entity.pdbx_description
1 polymer ?
#
loop_
_entity_poly.entity_id
_entity_poly.type
_entity_poly.pdbx_seq_one_letter_code
_entity_poly.pdbx_strand_id
1 'polypeptide(L)' 'MSDEIFYKVSFVVEGGEHPGAIINLDERPQVGDEVTFDGRTFAVLEVMELMPTIGNFGFLHVTCRYVRDEEE' A
#
# COMPACT_ATOMS: atom_id res chain seq x y z
N MET A 1 -20.81 -14.89 7.65
CA MET A 1 -20.68 -13.44 7.52
C MET A 1 -19.24 -13.25 7.12
N SER A 2 -18.97 -12.80 5.90
CA SER A 2 -17.60 -12.47 5.52
C SER A 2 -17.33 -11.11 6.15
N ASP A 3 -16.61 -11.10 7.27
CA ASP A 3 -15.99 -9.88 7.78
C ASP A 3 -14.87 -9.51 6.80
N GLU A 4 -15.23 -8.93 5.65
CA GLU A 4 -14.26 -8.41 4.68
C GLU A 4 -13.60 -7.17 5.30
N ILE A 5 -12.33 -7.33 5.65
CA ILE A 5 -11.53 -6.25 6.23
C ILE A 5 -11.02 -5.38 5.09
N PHE A 6 -11.37 -4.10 5.11
CA PHE A 6 -10.83 -3.12 4.18
C PHE A 6 -9.65 -2.40 4.83
N TYR A 7 -8.55 -2.32 4.10
CA TYR A 7 -7.32 -1.67 4.54
C TYR A 7 -7.18 -0.33 3.86
N LYS A 8 -7.12 0.75 4.64
CA LYS A 8 -6.69 2.04 4.12
C LYS A 8 -5.17 2.14 4.28
N VAL A 9 -4.49 2.14 3.15
CA VAL A 9 -3.04 2.00 3.08
C VAL A 9 -2.42 3.32 2.65
N SER A 10 -1.52 3.84 3.48
CA SER A 10 -0.70 5.00 3.20
C SER A 10 0.64 4.56 2.63
N PHE A 11 0.78 4.61 1.30
CA PHE A 11 2.02 4.34 0.59
C PHE A 11 2.95 5.55 0.64
N VAL A 12 4.19 5.33 1.08
CA VAL A 12 5.29 6.28 1.05
C VAL A 12 6.39 5.71 0.17
N VAL A 13 6.88 6.51 -0.77
CA VAL A 13 7.92 6.10 -1.71
C VAL A 13 9.28 6.53 -1.18
N GLU A 14 10.17 5.57 -0.96
CA GLU A 14 11.56 5.82 -0.59
C GLU A 14 12.27 6.62 -1.70
N GLY A 15 13.15 7.55 -1.30
CA GLY A 15 13.85 8.44 -2.23
C GLY A 15 13.11 9.74 -2.54
N GLY A 16 11.83 9.87 -2.16
CA GLY A 16 11.09 11.14 -2.21
C GLY A 16 10.74 11.63 -3.61
N GLU A 17 10.95 10.81 -4.64
CA GLU A 17 10.67 11.16 -6.04
C GLU A 17 9.18 11.16 -6.37
N HIS A 18 8.36 10.49 -5.55
CA HIS A 18 6.91 10.44 -5.69
C HIS A 18 6.24 10.81 -4.35
N PRO A 19 5.14 11.60 -4.35
CA PRO A 19 4.46 12.03 -3.13
C PRO A 19 3.78 10.90 -2.32
N GLY A 20 3.93 9.63 -2.71
CA GLY A 20 3.14 8.51 -2.18
C GLY A 20 1.69 8.50 -2.64
N ALA A 21 0.86 7.65 -2.03
CA ALA A 21 -0.58 7.54 -2.30
C ALA A 21 -1.33 6.99 -1.07
N ILE A 22 -2.62 7.31 -0.94
CA ILE A 22 -3.49 6.63 0.03
C ILE A 22 -4.56 5.86 -0.74
N ILE A 23 -4.56 4.54 -0.62
CA ILE A 23 -5.39 3.63 -1.41
C ILE A 23 -6.11 2.67 -0.46
N ASN A 24 -7.37 2.36 -0.76
CA ASN A 24 -8.10 1.29 -0.07
C ASN A 24 -7.82 -0.04 -0.78
N LEU A 25 -7.43 -1.05 -0.02
CA LEU A 25 -7.22 -2.41 -0.49
C LEU A 25 -8.14 -3.37 0.26
N ASP A 26 -8.65 -4.37 -0.43
CA ASP A 26 -9.47 -5.43 0.16
C ASP A 26 -8.60 -6.48 0.86
N GLU A 27 -7.29 -6.47 0.58
CA GLU A 27 -6.30 -7.39 1.14
C GLU A 27 -5.12 -6.61 1.74
N ARG A 28 -4.51 -7.20 2.79
CA ARG A 28 -3.33 -6.62 3.43
C ARG A 28 -2.12 -6.80 2.49
N PRO A 29 -1.45 -5.71 2.07
CA PRO A 29 -0.24 -5.82 1.26
C PRO A 29 0.87 -6.51 2.03
N GLN A 30 1.76 -7.17 1.30
CA GLN A 30 2.91 -7.91 1.84
C GLN A 30 4.22 -7.35 1.31
N VAL A 31 5.30 -7.56 2.06
CA VAL A 31 6.64 -7.21 1.61
C VAL A 31 6.99 -8.05 0.38
N GLY A 32 7.42 -7.37 -0.68
CA GLY A 32 7.70 -7.98 -1.98
C GLY A 32 6.59 -7.82 -3.00
N ASP A 33 5.38 -7.42 -2.60
CA ASP A 33 4.29 -7.14 -3.54
C ASP A 33 4.64 -5.95 -4.45
N GLU A 34 4.15 -6.00 -5.69
CA GLU A 34 4.18 -4.87 -6.61
C GLU A 34 2.81 -4.17 -6.60
N VAL A 35 2.82 -2.86 -6.33
CA VAL A 35 1.63 -2.02 -6.36
C VAL A 35 1.77 -0.98 -7.45
N THR A 36 0.70 -0.76 -8.21
CA THR A 36 0.68 0.24 -9.26
C THR A 36 -0.24 1.40 -8.88
N PHE A 37 0.30 2.61 -8.96
CA PHE A 37 -0.48 3.83 -8.84
C PHE A 37 0.20 4.94 -9.66
N ASP A 38 -0.59 5.87 -10.19
CA ASP A 38 -0.12 6.98 -11.02
C ASP A 38 0.70 6.54 -12.25
N GLY A 39 0.33 5.40 -12.86
CA GLY A 39 1.02 4.84 -14.03
C GLY A 39 2.44 4.33 -13.73
N ARG A 40 2.75 4.04 -12.46
CA ARG A 40 4.06 3.54 -12.02
C ARG A 40 3.90 2.35 -11.09
N THR A 41 4.82 1.41 -11.19
CA THR A 41 4.91 0.24 -10.33
C THR A 41 5.93 0.45 -9.22
N PHE A 42 5.56 0.12 -8.00
CA PHE A 42 6.37 0.21 -6.80
C PHE A 42 6.42 -1.13 -6.07
N ALA A 43 7.58 -1.51 -5.56
CA ALA A 43 7.74 -2.72 -4.75
C ALA A 43 7.59 -2.36 -3.26
N VAL A 44 6.74 -3.09 -2.55
CA VAL A 44 6.55 -2.97 -1.10
C VAL A 44 7.79 -3.47 -0.38
N LEU A 45 8.37 -2.61 0.45
CA LEU A 45 9.55 -2.91 1.27
C LEU A 45 9.20 -3.17 2.72
N GLU A 46 8.21 -2.45 3.24
CA GLU A 46 7.78 -2.55 4.63
C GLU A 46 6.28 -2.32 4.75
N VAL A 47 5.63 -3.05 5.66
CA VAL A 47 4.20 -2.92 5.99
C VAL A 47 4.06 -2.79 7.50
N MET A 48 3.64 -1.61 7.95
CA MET A 48 3.38 -1.31 9.36
C MET A 48 1.89 -1.11 9.61
N GLU A 49 1.37 -1.68 10.69
CA GLU A 49 0.02 -1.40 11.17
C GLU A 49 0.06 -0.22 12.12
N LEU A 50 -0.55 0.90 11.73
CA LEU A 50 -0.50 2.15 12.50
C LEU A 50 -1.53 2.18 13.63
N MET A 51 -2.64 1.48 13.46
CA MET A 51 -3.66 1.28 14.47
C MET A 51 -4.21 -0.14 14.36
N PRO A 52 -4.58 -0.76 15.50
CA PRO A 52 -5.29 -2.03 15.49
C PRO A 52 -6.52 -1.94 14.60
N THR A 53 -6.82 -3.03 13.88
CA THR A 53 -8.04 -3.15 13.10
C THR A 53 -9.27 -2.92 13.99
N ILE A 54 -10.14 -1.98 13.61
CA ILE A 54 -11.38 -1.65 14.34
C ILE A 54 -12.56 -2.11 13.50
N GLY A 55 -13.30 -3.11 14.00
CA GLY A 55 -14.36 -3.74 13.22
C GLY A 55 -13.78 -4.38 11.96
N ASN A 56 -14.19 -3.90 10.79
CA ASN A 56 -13.74 -4.35 9.48
C ASN A 56 -12.79 -3.36 8.77
N PHE A 57 -12.12 -2.49 9.53
CA PHE A 57 -11.24 -1.45 8.99
C PHE A 57 -9.84 -1.48 9.62
N GLY A 58 -8.80 -1.57 8.78
CA GLY A 58 -7.39 -1.48 9.19
C GLY A 58 -6.68 -0.28 8.56
N PHE A 59 -5.77 0.37 9.29
CA PHE A 59 -4.94 1.45 8.75
C PHE A 59 -3.48 1.02 8.70
N LEU A 60 -2.94 0.96 7.49
CA LEU A 60 -1.59 0.49 7.24
C LEU A 60 -0.72 1.62 6.69
N HIS A 61 0.55 1.61 7.06
CA HIS A 61 1.60 2.41 6.45
C HIS A 61 2.50 1.47 5.67
N VAL A 62 2.75 1.80 4.40
CA VAL A 62 3.57 0.99 3.53
C VAL A 62 4.70 1.84 2.99
N THR A 63 5.93 1.38 3.18
CA THR A 63 7.09 1.94 2.48
C THR A 63 7.34 1.11 1.24
N CYS A 64 7.50 1.78 0.11
CA CYS A 64 7.74 1.15 -1.18
C CYS A 64 8.83 1.89 -1.94
N ARG A 65 9.40 1.25 -2.95
CA ARG A 65 10.36 1.88 -3.87
C ARG A 65 9.85 1.80 -5.29
N TYR A 66 10.19 2.80 -6.09
CA TYR A 66 9.94 2.76 -7.52
C TYR A 66 10.64 1.57 -8.17
N VAL A 67 9.93 0.92 -9.10
CA VAL A 67 10.46 -0.20 -9.89
C VAL A 67 10.51 0.16 -11.36
N ARG A 68 9.38 0.59 -11.94
CA ARG A 68 9.23 0.89 -13.36
C ARG A 68 7.97 1.73 -13.62
N ASP A 69 7.91 2.38 -14.76
CA ASP A 69 6.66 2.92 -15.27
C ASP A 69 5.79 1.76 -15.77
N GLU A 70 4.47 1.89 -15.66
CA GLU A 70 3.53 0.93 -16.24
C GLU A 70 3.59 1.10 -17.76
N GLU A 71 4.06 0.09 -18.49
CA GLU A 71 4.04 0.10 -19.95
C GLU A 71 2.58 0.04 -20.42
N GLU A 72 2.11 1.11 -21.08
CA GLU A 72 0.76 1.24 -21.67
C GLU A 72 0.41 0.13 -22.67
#